data_AF-A0A0K8VLZ3-F1
#
_entry.id   AF-A0A0K8VLZ3-F1
#
_cell.length_a   1.000
_cell.length_b   1.000
_cell.length_c   1.000
_cell.angle_alpha   90.00
_cell.angle_beta   90.00
_cell.angle_gamma   90.00
#
_symmetry.space_group_name_H-M   'P 1'
#
loop_
_entity.id
_entity.type
_entity.pdbx_description
1 polymer ?
#
loop_
_entity_poly.entity_id
_entity_poly.type
_entity_poly.pdbx_seq_one_letter_code
_entity_poly.pdbx_strand_id
1 'polypeptide(L)'
;MDIFPNMNEVDYSCTSNEMEEWFGLGTPMFIFAVLMAYLLLIYKILPNYMEDREPYQLKTYIIVYNAMQMLSCIYIITGIFRIASTSVFHFWDCLLLEPNSYSEYLFNRVTYFTFWLKISELSETIVFVLRKKQNQVSYLHVFHHCSTVSLIYILCTDYRGK
;
A
#
# COMPACT_ATOMS: atom_id res chain seq x y z
N MET A 1 22.91 31.80 -0.40
CA MET A 1 22.13 30.89 -1.25
C MET A 1 22.25 29.53 -0.61
N ASP A 2 21.46 29.30 0.43
CA ASP A 2 21.22 27.98 1.02
C ASP A 2 19.71 27.79 0.91
N ILE A 3 19.28 27.07 -0.14
CA ILE A 3 17.86 26.87 -0.51
C ILE A 3 17.28 25.65 0.22
N PHE A 4 18.03 25.04 1.14
CA PHE A 4 17.57 23.90 1.93
C PHE A 4 17.65 24.25 3.41
N PRO A 5 16.51 24.33 4.13
CA PRO A 5 16.54 24.48 5.57
C PRO A 5 17.26 23.27 6.19
N ASN A 6 18.01 23.51 7.25
CA ASN A 6 18.68 22.48 8.01
C ASN A 6 17.60 21.49 8.53
N MET A 7 17.64 20.23 8.11
CA MET A 7 16.59 19.23 8.39
C MET A 7 16.37 18.97 9.89
N ASN A 8 17.28 19.45 10.74
CA ASN A 8 17.25 19.37 12.20
C ASN A 8 16.46 20.53 12.87
N GLU A 9 16.05 21.57 12.14
CA GLU A 9 15.24 22.70 12.65
C GLU A 9 13.77 22.64 12.24
N VAL A 10 13.38 21.64 11.45
CA VAL A 10 11.98 21.48 11.03
C VAL A 10 11.19 20.87 12.17
N ASP A 11 10.17 21.59 12.65
CA ASP A 11 9.22 21.06 13.63
C ASP A 11 8.26 20.08 12.95
N TYR A 12 8.48 18.79 13.17
CA TYR A 12 7.68 17.72 12.57
C TYR A 12 6.34 17.49 13.30
N SER A 13 6.08 18.16 14.43
CA SER A 13 4.84 17.99 15.22
C SER A 13 3.58 18.45 14.49
N CYS A 14 3.67 19.50 13.66
CA CYS A 14 2.55 19.95 12.84
C CYS A 14 2.23 18.90 11.74
N THR A 15 3.27 18.27 11.20
CA THR A 15 3.17 17.31 10.10
C THR A 15 2.62 15.95 10.56
N SER A 16 2.87 15.55 11.81
CA SER A 16 2.27 14.34 12.40
C SER A 16 0.77 14.53 12.65
N ASN A 17 0.34 15.71 13.10
CA ASN A 17 -1.06 16.07 13.30
C ASN A 17 -1.84 16.13 11.97
N GLU A 18 -1.26 16.67 10.90
CA GLU A 18 -1.86 16.67 9.55
C GLU A 18 -2.13 15.26 8.99
N MET A 19 -1.45 14.25 9.52
CA MET A 19 -1.68 12.88 9.06
C MET A 19 -3.05 12.36 9.47
N GLU A 20 -3.68 12.88 10.54
CA GLU A 20 -4.99 12.40 11.03
C GLU A 20 -6.09 12.59 9.99
N GLU A 21 -5.89 13.51 9.06
CA GLU A 21 -6.80 13.79 7.96
C GLU A 21 -6.48 13.01 6.68
N TRP A 22 -5.49 12.12 6.71
CA TRP A 22 -5.10 11.37 5.52
C TRP A 22 -6.23 10.45 5.05
N PHE A 23 -6.67 10.72 3.81
CA PHE A 23 -7.79 10.04 3.19
C PHE A 23 -7.61 8.52 3.22
N GLY A 24 -8.65 7.82 3.65
CA GLY A 24 -8.68 6.35 3.75
C GLY A 24 -8.22 5.77 5.08
N LEU A 25 -7.61 6.55 5.98
CA LEU A 25 -7.17 6.08 7.31
C LEU A 25 -8.09 6.49 8.48
N GLY A 26 -8.93 7.50 8.30
CA GLY A 26 -9.74 8.03 9.41
C GLY A 26 -10.80 7.07 9.95
N THR A 27 -11.34 6.16 9.12
CA THR A 27 -12.30 5.14 9.57
C THR A 27 -12.06 3.78 8.91
N PRO A 28 -12.25 2.67 9.64
CA PRO A 28 -12.08 1.32 9.07
C PRO A 28 -13.15 1.00 8.02
N MET A 29 -14.26 1.74 8.00
CA MET A 29 -15.33 1.59 7.02
C MET A 29 -14.83 1.74 5.58
N PHE A 30 -13.83 2.60 5.35
CA PHE A 30 -13.23 2.74 4.02
C PHE A 30 -12.63 1.42 3.53
N ILE A 31 -11.81 0.76 4.35
CA ILE A 31 -11.18 -0.51 3.96
C ILE A 31 -12.18 -1.63 3.83
N PHE A 32 -13.17 -1.72 4.74
CA PHE A 32 -14.25 -2.69 4.58
C PHE A 32 -15.03 -2.49 3.28
N ALA A 33 -15.33 -1.24 2.91
CA ALA A 33 -16.00 -0.93 1.66
C ALA A 33 -15.15 -1.33 0.43
N VAL A 34 -13.85 -1.03 0.44
CA VAL A 34 -12.91 -1.41 -0.63
C VAL A 34 -12.83 -2.93 -0.77
N LEU A 35 -12.64 -3.67 0.32
CA LEU A 35 -12.54 -5.14 0.29
C LEU A 35 -13.87 -5.79 -0.12
N MET A 36 -15.00 -5.27 0.35
CA MET A 36 -16.31 -5.77 -0.06
C MET A 36 -16.54 -5.54 -1.55
N ALA A 37 -16.28 -4.32 -2.05
CA ALA A 37 -16.38 -4.00 -3.46
C ALA A 37 -15.45 -4.89 -4.30
N TYR A 38 -14.22 -5.09 -3.84
CA TYR A 38 -13.24 -5.99 -4.45
C TYR A 38 -13.78 -7.42 -4.61
N LEU A 39 -14.28 -8.02 -3.52
CA LEU A 39 -14.82 -9.39 -3.55
C LEU A 39 -16.03 -9.51 -4.47
N LEU A 40 -16.95 -8.54 -4.41
CA LEU A 40 -18.12 -8.50 -5.31
C LEU A 40 -17.72 -8.37 -6.78
N LEU A 41 -16.70 -7.55 -7.06
CA LEU A 41 -16.15 -7.36 -8.40
C LEU A 41 -15.58 -8.68 -8.94
N ILE A 42 -14.67 -9.33 -8.22
CA ILE A 42 -13.96 -10.50 -8.74
C ILE A 42 -14.82 -11.77 -8.81
N TYR A 43 -15.80 -11.94 -7.92
CA TYR A 43 -16.59 -13.17 -7.84
C TYR A 43 -17.93 -13.08 -8.55
N LYS A 44 -18.54 -11.90 -8.69
CA LYS A 44 -19.90 -11.76 -9.24
C LYS A 44 -19.94 -10.86 -10.46
N ILE A 45 -19.47 -9.63 -10.35
CA ILE A 45 -19.69 -8.61 -11.39
C ILE A 45 -18.83 -8.91 -12.63
N LEU A 46 -17.51 -9.05 -12.47
CA LEU A 46 -16.62 -9.28 -13.59
C LEU A 46 -16.78 -10.65 -14.26
N PRO A 47 -16.93 -11.77 -13.53
CA PRO A 47 -17.17 -13.07 -14.16
C PRO A 47 -18.44 -13.07 -15.02
N ASN A 48 -19.55 -12.52 -14.51
CA ASN A 48 -20.80 -12.42 -15.27
C ASN A 48 -20.66 -11.50 -16.48
N TYR A 49 -19.97 -10.36 -16.33
CA TYR A 49 -19.73 -9.44 -17.45
C TYR A 49 -18.83 -10.06 -18.55
N MET A 50 -17.92 -10.94 -18.17
CA MET A 50 -16.99 -11.61 -19.06
C MET A 50 -17.54 -12.90 -19.67
N GLU A 51 -18.71 -13.39 -19.23
CA GLU A 51 -19.29 -14.67 -19.68
C GLU A 51 -19.37 -14.72 -21.22
N ASP A 52 -20.03 -13.73 -21.81
CA ASP A 52 -20.25 -13.60 -23.27
C ASP A 52 -19.11 -12.90 -24.04
N ARG A 53 -17.99 -12.58 -23.39
CA ARG A 53 -16.90 -11.81 -23.99
C ARG A 53 -15.62 -12.61 -24.16
N GLU A 54 -14.86 -12.33 -25.20
CA GLU A 54 -13.52 -12.88 -25.37
C GLU A 54 -12.53 -12.28 -24.34
N PRO A 55 -11.47 -13.02 -23.95
CA PRO A 55 -10.49 -12.52 -22.99
C PRO A 55 -9.75 -11.29 -23.53
N TYR A 56 -9.69 -10.22 -22.73
CA TYR A 56 -9.01 -8.99 -23.14
C TYR A 56 -7.49 -9.16 -23.25
N GLN A 57 -6.89 -8.57 -24.29
CA GLN A 57 -5.43 -8.55 -24.45
C GLN A 57 -4.81 -7.31 -23.77
N LEU A 58 -4.71 -7.35 -22.44
CA LEU A 58 -4.20 -6.23 -21.63
C LEU A 58 -2.67 -6.20 -21.50
N LYS A 59 -1.91 -6.61 -22.53
CA LYS A 59 -0.46 -6.79 -22.45
C LYS A 59 0.28 -5.49 -22.09
N THR A 60 -0.06 -4.39 -22.76
CA THR A 60 0.55 -3.07 -22.51
C THR A 60 0.25 -2.59 -21.10
N TYR A 61 -1.00 -2.74 -20.65
CA TYR A 61 -1.40 -2.40 -19.28
C TYR A 61 -0.55 -3.16 -18.26
N ILE A 62 -0.40 -4.49 -18.41
CA ILE A 62 0.37 -5.32 -17.47
C ILE A 62 1.83 -4.88 -17.41
N ILE A 63 2.46 -4.58 -18.55
CA ILE A 63 3.85 -4.14 -18.59
C ILE A 63 4.01 -2.81 -17.84
N VAL A 64 3.16 -1.83 -18.13
CA VAL A 64 3.20 -0.50 -17.50
C VAL A 64 2.91 -0.61 -16.00
N TYR A 65 1.89 -1.38 -15.63
CA TYR A 65 1.51 -1.62 -14.25
C TYR A 65 2.65 -2.27 -13.45
N ASN A 66 3.23 -3.37 -13.96
CA ASN A 66 4.34 -4.04 -13.28
C ASN A 66 5.58 -3.14 -13.15
N ALA A 67 5.85 -2.29 -14.15
CA ALA A 67 6.95 -1.33 -14.07
C ALA A 67 6.69 -0.26 -12.98
N MET A 68 5.47 0.27 -12.89
CA MET A 68 5.09 1.20 -11.82
C MET A 68 5.16 0.54 -10.44
N GLN A 69 4.72 -0.72 -10.33
CA GLN A 69 4.79 -1.49 -9.09
C GLN A 69 6.26 -1.68 -8.66
N MET A 70 7.13 -2.05 -9.59
CA MET A 70 8.56 -2.20 -9.34
C MET A 70 9.21 -0.89 -8.85
N LEU A 71 8.93 0.24 -9.51
CA LEU A 71 9.44 1.55 -9.09
C LEU A 71 8.93 1.94 -7.70
N SER A 72 7.67 1.65 -7.41
CA SER A 72 7.06 1.89 -6.10
C SER A 72 7.71 1.05 -5.00
N CYS A 73 8.02 -0.23 -5.29
CA CYS A 73 8.78 -1.08 -4.37
C CYS A 73 10.19 -0.54 -4.11
N ILE A 74 10.89 -0.03 -5.13
CA ILE A 74 12.22 0.59 -4.97
C ILE A 74 12.13 1.81 -4.05
N TYR A 75 11.11 2.66 -4.23
CA TYR A 75 10.87 3.81 -3.35
C TYR A 75 10.68 3.37 -1.89
N ILE A 76 9.82 2.37 -1.64
CA ILE A 76 9.55 1.85 -0.28
C ILE A 76 10.83 1.29 0.34
N ILE A 77 11.57 0.45 -0.38
CA ILE A 77 12.83 -0.14 0.10
C ILE A 77 13.84 0.96 0.44
N THR A 78 13.96 1.99 -0.40
CA THR A 78 14.85 3.13 -0.14
C THR A 78 14.43 3.90 1.11
N GLY A 79 13.13 4.09 1.33
CA GLY A 79 12.59 4.70 2.54
C GLY A 79 12.93 3.89 3.79
N ILE A 80 12.71 2.57 3.76
CA ILE A 80 13.03 1.65 4.86
C ILE A 80 14.53 1.69 5.19
N PHE A 81 15.42 1.65 4.19
CA PHE A 81 16.86 1.77 4.41
C PHE A 81 17.28 3.12 4.99
N ARG A 82 16.56 4.22 4.69
CA ARG A 82 16.85 5.53 5.30
C ARG A 82 16.42 5.59 6.76
N ILE A 83 15.35 4.90 7.13
CA ILE A 83 14.82 4.87 8.50
C ILE A 83 15.66 3.95 9.39
N ALA A 84 15.89 2.72 8.93
CA ALA A 84 16.49 1.66 9.72
C ALA A 84 17.98 1.42 9.39
N SER A 85 18.51 1.96 8.29
CA SER A 85 19.91 1.73 7.89
C SER A 85 20.25 0.23 7.90
N THR A 86 21.42 -0.15 8.44
CA THR A 86 21.84 -1.54 8.60
C THR A 86 21.03 -2.33 9.62
N SER A 87 20.27 -1.66 10.51
CA SER A 87 19.44 -2.35 11.52
C SER A 87 18.27 -3.13 10.92
N VAL A 88 17.93 -2.92 9.64
CA VAL A 88 16.99 -3.80 8.89
C VAL A 88 17.41 -5.27 8.89
N PHE A 89 18.71 -5.56 8.97
CA PHE A 89 19.23 -6.92 9.02
C PHE A 89 19.31 -7.50 10.44
N HIS A 90 18.98 -6.70 11.45
CA HIS A 90 18.99 -7.09 12.85
C HIS A 90 17.57 -7.46 13.29
N PHE A 91 17.16 -8.70 13.03
CA PHE A 91 15.80 -9.19 13.33
C PHE A 91 15.49 -9.32 14.83
N TRP A 92 16.49 -9.17 15.69
CA TRP A 92 16.40 -9.30 17.15
C TRP A 92 16.36 -7.95 17.86
N ASP A 93 16.61 -6.85 17.16
CA ASP A 93 16.61 -5.50 17.72
C ASP A 93 15.25 -4.83 17.47
N CYS A 94 14.69 -4.23 18.52
CA CYS A 94 13.45 -3.46 18.40
C CYS A 94 13.80 -2.02 17.97
N LEU A 95 13.47 -1.67 16.72
CA LEU A 95 13.64 -0.30 16.24
C LEU A 95 12.50 0.59 16.77
N LEU A 96 12.79 1.34 17.84
CA LEU A 96 11.92 2.38 18.34
C LEU A 96 12.23 3.69 17.60
N LEU A 97 11.23 4.25 16.94
CA LEU A 97 11.34 5.57 16.31
C LEU A 97 11.17 6.67 17.36
N GLU A 98 12.07 7.64 17.34
CA GLU A 98 11.96 8.83 18.20
C GLU A 98 10.76 9.68 17.76
N PRO A 99 9.90 10.12 18.70
CA PRO A 99 8.76 10.96 18.38
C PRO A 99 9.20 12.34 17.87
N ASN A 100 8.45 12.90 16.93
CA ASN A 100 8.73 14.16 16.22
C ASN A 100 10.07 14.19 15.49
N SER A 101 10.59 13.02 15.09
CA SER A 101 11.83 12.92 14.32
C SER A 101 11.56 12.86 12.81
N TYR A 102 12.58 13.20 12.02
CA TYR A 102 12.55 13.00 10.56
C TYR A 102 12.28 11.53 10.18
N SER A 103 12.79 10.58 10.96
CA SER A 103 12.59 9.15 10.73
C SER A 103 11.12 8.74 10.91
N GLU A 104 10.43 9.28 11.90
CA GLU A 104 8.98 9.06 12.11
C GLU A 104 8.16 9.66 10.96
N TYR A 105 8.45 10.90 10.58
CA TYR A 105 7.82 11.55 9.44
C TYR A 105 7.97 10.72 8.15
N LEU A 106 9.20 10.26 7.88
CA LEU A 106 9.50 9.45 6.71
C LEU A 106 8.80 8.09 6.78
N PHE A 107 8.79 7.45 7.94
CA PHE A 107 8.09 6.19 8.19
C PHE A 107 6.61 6.33 7.85
N ASN A 108 5.92 7.32 8.41
CA ASN A 108 4.50 7.50 8.18
C ASN A 108 4.19 7.76 6.69
N ARG A 109 5.01 8.57 5.99
CA ARG A 109 4.85 8.79 4.54
C ARG A 109 5.04 7.52 3.72
N VAL A 110 6.07 6.74 4.01
CA VAL A 110 6.36 5.48 3.32
C VAL A 110 5.26 4.45 3.58
N THR A 111 4.79 4.35 4.82
CA THR A 111 3.70 3.43 5.20
C THR A 111 2.38 3.83 4.56
N TYR A 112 2.05 5.13 4.49
CA TYR A 112 0.85 5.59 3.79
C TYR A 112 0.92 5.40 2.27
N PHE A 113 2.09 5.63 1.67
CA PHE A 113 2.30 5.29 0.27
C PHE A 113 2.13 3.78 0.04
N THR A 114 2.65 2.95 0.95
CA THR A 114 2.51 1.49 0.91
C THR A 114 1.04 1.06 1.04
N PHE A 115 0.25 1.75 1.87
CA PHE A 115 -1.19 1.52 2.00
C PHE A 115 -1.90 1.67 0.65
N TRP A 116 -1.67 2.77 -0.08
CA TRP A 116 -2.24 2.96 -1.41
C TRP A 116 -1.72 1.96 -2.44
N LEU A 117 -0.43 1.63 -2.38
CA LEU A 117 0.18 0.63 -3.25
C LEU A 117 -0.47 -0.76 -3.04
N LYS A 118 -0.79 -1.12 -1.80
CA LYS A 118 -1.47 -2.39 -1.49
C LYS A 118 -2.91 -2.41 -1.97
N ILE A 119 -3.61 -1.28 -1.93
CA ILE A 119 -4.93 -1.16 -2.56
C ILE A 119 -4.82 -1.31 -4.09
N SER A 120 -3.78 -0.75 -4.74
CA SER A 120 -3.62 -0.91 -6.20
C SER A 120 -3.33 -2.35 -6.62
N GLU A 121 -2.67 -3.15 -5.79
CA GLU A 121 -2.44 -4.59 -6.02
C GLU A 121 -3.75 -5.39 -6.19
N LEU A 122 -4.86 -4.93 -5.61
CA LEU A 122 -6.17 -5.55 -5.83
C LEU A 122 -6.58 -5.53 -7.31
N SER A 123 -6.12 -4.53 -8.08
CA SER A 123 -6.41 -4.41 -9.51
C SER A 123 -5.79 -5.53 -10.36
N GLU A 124 -4.73 -6.18 -9.90
CA GLU A 124 -4.11 -7.32 -10.61
C GLU A 124 -5.11 -8.46 -10.80
N THR A 125 -5.88 -8.72 -9.75
CA THR A 125 -6.86 -9.80 -9.76
C THR A 125 -8.03 -9.47 -10.69
N ILE A 126 -8.41 -8.19 -10.79
CA ILE A 126 -9.41 -7.70 -11.76
C ILE A 126 -8.91 -7.98 -13.18
N VAL A 127 -7.63 -7.72 -13.45
CA VAL A 127 -7.00 -8.02 -14.75
C VAL A 127 -6.96 -9.52 -15.01
N PHE A 128 -6.75 -10.37 -14.01
CA PHE A 128 -6.82 -11.83 -14.18
C PHE A 128 -8.23 -12.28 -14.59
N VAL A 129 -9.27 -11.74 -13.97
CA VAL A 129 -10.66 -12.04 -14.34
C VAL A 129 -10.97 -11.54 -15.77
N LEU A 130 -10.59 -10.31 -16.12
CA LEU A 130 -10.77 -9.75 -17.47
C LEU A 130 -10.03 -10.54 -18.57
N ARG A 131 -8.97 -11.26 -18.21
CA ARG A 131 -8.23 -12.13 -19.13
C ARG A 131 -8.72 -13.57 -19.14
N LYS A 132 -9.81 -13.88 -18.42
CA LYS A 132 -10.31 -15.24 -18.18
C LYS A 132 -9.23 -16.19 -17.63
N LYS A 133 -8.34 -15.68 -16.76
CA LYS A 133 -7.26 -16.44 -16.12
C LYS A 133 -7.63 -16.85 -14.69
N GLN A 134 -8.81 -17.45 -14.51
CA GLN A 134 -9.34 -17.75 -13.18
C GLN A 134 -8.52 -18.74 -12.37
N ASN A 135 -7.71 -19.58 -13.02
CA ASN A 135 -6.75 -20.46 -12.34
C ASN A 135 -5.70 -19.68 -11.51
N GLN A 136 -5.47 -18.40 -11.79
CA GLN A 136 -4.58 -17.53 -11.02
C GLN A 136 -5.29 -16.93 -9.79
N VAL A 137 -6.61 -16.83 -9.82
CA VAL A 137 -7.45 -16.32 -8.72
C VAL A 137 -7.76 -17.45 -7.74
N SER A 138 -6.71 -17.97 -7.09
CA SER A 138 -6.86 -19.00 -6.06
C SER A 138 -7.37 -18.41 -4.74
N TYR A 139 -7.92 -19.26 -3.87
CA TYR A 139 -8.31 -18.86 -2.52
C TYR A 139 -7.14 -18.20 -1.76
N LEU A 140 -5.95 -18.78 -1.87
CA LEU A 140 -4.75 -18.26 -1.20
C LEU A 140 -4.39 -16.87 -1.72
N HIS A 141 -4.49 -16.64 -3.03
CA HIS A 141 -4.21 -15.34 -3.64
C HIS A 141 -5.18 -14.26 -3.13
N VAL A 142 -6.48 -14.53 -3.14
CA VAL A 142 -7.50 -13.61 -2.63
C VAL A 142 -7.30 -13.35 -1.13
N PHE A 143 -7.07 -14.39 -0.33
CA PHE A 143 -6.78 -14.25 1.10
C PHE A 143 -5.52 -13.41 1.36
N HIS A 144 -4.45 -13.63 0.61
CA HIS A 144 -3.22 -12.84 0.71
C HIS A 144 -3.47 -11.35 0.40
N HIS A 145 -4.19 -11.04 -0.67
CA HIS A 145 -4.50 -9.65 -1.03
C HIS A 145 -5.39 -8.95 0.02
N CYS A 146 -6.42 -9.64 0.51
CA CYS A 146 -7.26 -9.08 1.58
C CYS A 146 -6.50 -8.90 2.91
N SER A 147 -5.68 -9.88 3.30
CA SER A 147 -4.94 -9.82 4.56
C SER A 147 -3.84 -8.76 4.52
N THR A 148 -3.07 -8.65 3.43
CA THR A 148 -2.01 -7.64 3.30
C THR A 148 -2.54 -6.20 3.32
N VAL A 149 -3.69 -5.93 2.67
CA VAL A 149 -4.36 -4.61 2.74
C VAL A 149 -4.87 -4.31 4.16
N SER A 150 -5.40 -5.32 4.84
CA SER A 150 -5.87 -5.16 6.23
C SER A 150 -4.71 -4.89 7.19
N LEU A 151 -3.61 -5.63 7.04
CA LEU A 151 -2.41 -5.49 7.87
C LEU A 151 -1.75 -4.12 7.71
N ILE A 152 -1.63 -3.60 6.47
CA ILE A 152 -1.05 -2.26 6.27
C ILE A 152 -1.96 -1.17 6.84
N TYR A 153 -3.29 -1.32 6.78
CA TYR A 153 -4.21 -0.39 7.42
C TYR A 153 -4.05 -0.41 8.95
N ILE A 154 -3.97 -1.59 9.56
CA ILE A 154 -3.72 -1.74 11.00
C ILE A 154 -2.38 -1.10 11.36
N LEU A 155 -1.32 -1.38 10.60
CA LEU A 155 -0.01 -0.76 10.82
C LEU A 155 -0.08 0.78 10.74
N CYS A 156 -0.78 1.32 9.74
CA CYS A 156 -1.01 2.74 9.62
C CYS A 156 -1.81 3.32 10.79
N THR A 157 -2.73 2.58 11.43
CA THR A 157 -3.64 3.14 12.45
C THR A 157 -3.12 2.92 13.88
N ASP A 158 -2.55 1.76 14.16
CA ASP A 158 -2.02 1.42 15.49
C ASP A 158 -0.67 2.09 15.75
N TYR A 159 0.22 2.17 14.75
CA TYR A 159 1.52 2.82 14.92
C TYR A 159 1.41 4.34 15.08
N ARG A 160 0.27 4.91 14.66
CA ARG A 160 0.00 6.35 14.73
C ARG A 160 -0.44 6.85 16.10
N GLY A 161 -0.50 5.98 17.12
CA GLY A 161 -0.64 6.37 18.53
C GLY A 161 -1.79 7.33 18.80
N LYS A 162 -2.97 6.80 19.13
CA LYS A 162 -3.95 7.58 19.89
C LYS A 162 -3.49 7.80 21.32
#